data_AF-A0A150GJH3-F1
#
_entry.id   AF-A0A150GJH3-F1
#
_cell.length_a   1.000
_cell.length_b   1.000
_cell.length_c   1.000
_cell.angle_alpha   90.00
_cell.angle_beta   90.00
_cell.angle_gamma   90.00
#
_symmetry.space_group_name_H-M   'P 1'
#
loop_
_entity.id
_entity.type
_entity.pdbx_description
1 polymer ?
#
loop_
_entity_poly.entity_id
_entity_poly.type
_entity_poly.pdbx_seq_one_letter_code
_entity_poly.pdbx_strand_id
1 'polypeptide(L)'
;MEAECFICRNEWNATAHAPHVIPCGHTLCRECLQRPEMRECPFCKAAIRGCADLPCNHALMTLLASKDAGAPRGVCPKASLQLTQIFVRTMTDLTINAHVDLYSTVADLKALIRDITGVPSSQQRLIYCGKQLEDERDLRSYAMKANDTVHMIVRLRGGC
;
A
#
# COMPACT_ATOMS: atom_id res chain seq x y z
N MET A 1 -7.18 -5.15 11.79
CA MET A 1 -6.78 -3.87 12.41
C MET A 1 -5.31 -3.98 12.74
N GLU A 2 -4.48 -3.02 12.31
CA GLU A 2 -3.04 -3.08 12.55
C GLU A 2 -2.78 -2.68 14.01
N ALA A 3 -2.70 -3.69 14.86
CA ALA A 3 -2.42 -3.56 16.28
C ALA A 3 -0.93 -3.27 16.57
N GLU A 4 -0.13 -3.04 15.54
CA GLU A 4 1.32 -2.90 15.61
C GLU A 4 1.82 -1.69 14.83
N CYS A 5 2.96 -1.16 15.25
CA CYS A 5 3.66 -0.09 14.55
C CYS A 5 4.31 -0.60 13.26
N PHE A 6 4.08 0.06 12.14
CA PHE A 6 4.66 -0.30 10.85
C PHE A 6 6.20 -0.31 10.77
N ILE A 7 6.88 0.41 11.67
CA ILE A 7 8.34 0.56 11.64
C ILE A 7 9.02 -0.48 12.53
N CYS A 8 8.59 -0.59 13.80
CA CYS A 8 9.18 -1.55 14.74
C CYS A 8 8.43 -2.87 14.86
N ARG A 9 7.23 -2.99 14.27
CA ARG A 9 6.32 -4.16 14.37
C ARG A 9 5.92 -4.53 15.80
N ASN A 10 6.11 -3.62 16.74
CA ASN A 10 5.67 -3.80 18.12
C ASN A 10 4.22 -3.34 18.30
N GLU A 11 3.51 -4.02 19.19
CA GLU A 11 2.12 -3.70 19.51
C GLU A 11 1.96 -2.27 20.06
N TRP A 12 0.88 -1.60 19.65
CA TRP A 12 0.56 -0.26 20.16
C TRP A 12 0.26 -0.33 21.66
N ASN A 13 0.87 0.57 22.43
CA ASN A 13 0.68 0.65 23.86
C ASN A 13 0.71 2.11 24.36
N ALA A 14 0.27 2.38 25.58
CA ALA A 14 0.21 3.75 26.10
C ALA A 14 1.59 4.37 26.41
N THR A 15 2.67 3.60 26.34
CA THR A 15 4.00 3.98 26.84
C THR A 15 5.00 4.19 25.69
N ALA A 16 5.87 3.22 25.39
CA ALA A 16 6.92 3.32 24.39
C ALA A 16 6.35 3.29 22.96
N HIS A 17 5.27 2.54 22.75
CA HIS A 17 4.65 2.35 21.45
C HIS A 17 3.32 3.10 21.32
N ALA A 18 3.25 4.31 21.87
CA ALA A 18 2.06 5.14 21.73
C ALA A 18 1.87 5.60 20.27
N PRO A 19 0.68 5.43 19.66
CA PRO A 19 0.41 5.81 18.29
C PRO A 19 0.30 7.33 18.17
N HIS A 20 1.31 7.99 17.60
CA HIS A 20 1.31 9.42 17.34
C HIS A 20 1.07 9.71 15.86
N VAL A 21 0.18 10.66 15.57
CA VAL A 21 -0.16 11.07 14.22
C VAL A 21 0.81 12.18 13.79
N ILE A 22 1.61 11.91 12.77
CA ILE A 22 2.50 12.90 12.14
C ILE A 22 1.72 13.82 11.19
N PRO A 23 2.25 15.00 10.79
CA PRO A 23 1.49 16.01 10.05
C PRO A 23 0.85 15.54 8.74
N CYS A 24 1.42 14.52 8.10
CA CYS A 24 0.87 13.89 6.91
C CYS A 24 -0.23 12.85 7.19
N GLY A 25 -0.76 12.77 8.42
CA GLY A 25 -1.84 11.87 8.82
C GLY A 25 -1.43 10.41 9.07
N HIS A 26 -0.14 10.08 8.93
CA HIS A 26 0.35 8.73 9.22
C HIS A 26 0.55 8.55 10.73
N THR A 27 0.44 7.32 11.22
CA THR A 27 0.62 7.01 12.64
C THR A 27 1.92 6.24 12.85
N LEU A 28 2.79 6.74 13.71
CA LEU A 28 4.07 6.15 14.09
C LEU A 28 4.15 6.04 15.61
N CYS A 29 4.94 5.10 16.10
CA CYS A 29 5.09 4.94 17.54
C CYS A 29 6.06 5.97 18.13
N ARG A 30 5.85 6.35 19.39
CA ARG A 30 6.70 7.31 20.12
C ARG A 30 8.18 6.95 20.04
N GLU A 31 8.52 5.68 20.27
CA GLU A 31 9.90 5.21 20.21
C GLU A 31 10.53 5.40 18.82
N CYS A 32 9.80 5.09 17.74
CA CYS A 32 10.30 5.30 16.38
C CYS A 32 10.43 6.78 16.03
N LEU A 33 9.55 7.63 16.56
CA LEU A 33 9.61 9.08 16.37
C LEU A 33 10.77 9.75 17.13
N GLN A 34 11.27 9.13 18.20
CA GLN A 34 12.41 9.62 18.96
C GLN A 34 13.76 9.29 18.31
N ARG A 35 13.79 8.45 17.27
CA ARG A 35 15.04 8.10 16.58
C ARG A 35 15.58 9.29 15.80
N PRO A 36 16.90 9.56 15.86
CA PRO A 36 17.50 10.75 15.22
C PRO A 36 17.37 10.77 13.69
N GLU A 37 17.21 9.60 13.07
CA GLU A 37 16.93 9.44 11.64
C GLU A 37 15.48 9.75 11.22
N MET A 38 14.54 9.84 12.17
CA MET A 38 13.11 10.02 11.91
C MET A 38 12.74 11.50 11.70
N ARG A 39 13.34 12.14 10.69
CA ARG A 39 13.10 13.55 10.32
C ARG A 39 12.07 13.71 9.21
N GLU A 40 11.77 12.64 8.50
CA GLU A 40 10.82 12.57 7.40
C GLU A 40 9.94 11.34 7.55
N CYS A 41 8.69 11.44 7.13
CA CYS A 41 7.77 10.32 7.08
C CYS A 41 8.33 9.22 6.16
N PRO A 42 8.49 7.97 6.62
CA PRO A 42 9.00 6.88 5.78
C PRO A 42 8.03 6.51 4.65
N PHE A 43 6.75 6.89 4.76
CA PHE A 43 5.72 6.58 3.77
C PHE A 43 5.60 7.65 2.67
N CYS A 44 5.67 8.94 3.03
CA CYS A 44 5.40 10.04 2.10
C CYS A 44 6.45 11.15 2.09
N LYS A 45 7.54 11.00 2.85
CA LYS A 45 8.65 11.96 2.99
C LYS A 45 8.27 13.34 3.56
N ALA A 46 7.06 13.50 4.09
CA ALA A 46 6.68 14.73 4.75
C ALA A 46 7.58 15.00 5.98
N ALA A 47 8.03 16.24 6.15
CA ALA A 47 8.89 16.62 7.26
C ALA A 47 8.17 16.44 8.62
N ILE A 48 8.87 15.86 9.58
CA ILE A 48 8.39 15.65 10.95
C ILE A 48 9.06 16.71 11.85
N ARG A 49 8.28 17.65 12.37
CA ARG A 49 8.76 18.71 13.27
C ARG A 49 8.70 18.25 14.73
N GLY A 50 9.58 17.33 15.10
CA GLY A 50 9.73 16.85 16.49
C GLY A 50 8.57 15.98 17.00
N CYS A 51 8.84 15.15 18.01
CA CYS A 51 7.85 14.19 18.52
C CYS A 51 7.02 14.68 19.71
N ALA A 52 7.44 15.77 20.37
CA ALA A 52 6.85 16.23 21.63
C ALA A 52 5.43 16.79 21.47
N ASP A 53 5.14 17.38 20.31
CA ASP A 53 3.87 18.09 20.05
C ASP A 53 2.89 17.29 19.16
N LEU A 54 3.21 16.04 18.84
CA LEU A 54 2.39 15.23 17.93
C LEU A 54 1.17 14.65 18.66
N PRO A 55 -0.05 14.81 18.11
CA PRO A 55 -1.25 14.27 18.73
C PRO A 55 -1.21 12.75 18.78
N CYS A 56 -1.57 12.17 19.92
CA CYS A 56 -1.74 10.73 20.08
C CYS A 56 -3.11 10.30 19.57
N ASN A 57 -3.17 9.19 18.81
CA ASN A 57 -4.41 8.62 18.31
C ASN A 57 -5.11 7.78 19.39
N HIS A 58 -5.82 8.46 20.31
CA HIS A 58 -6.56 7.77 21.38
C HIS A 58 -7.68 6.89 20.86
N ALA A 59 -8.27 7.22 19.69
CA ALA A 59 -9.29 6.39 19.07
C ALA A 59 -8.75 5.01 18.67
N LEU A 60 -7.51 4.94 18.17
CA LEU A 60 -6.85 3.67 17.88
C LEU A 60 -6.67 2.82 19.15
N MET A 61 -6.26 3.44 20.26
CA MET A 61 -6.11 2.73 21.55
C MET A 61 -7.43 2.18 22.08
N THR A 62 -8.53 2.93 21.93
CA THR A 62 -9.88 2.48 22.32
C THR A 62 -10.36 1.31 21.45
N LEU A 63 -10.10 1.37 20.14
CA LEU A 63 -10.49 0.32 19.19
C LEU A 63 -9.71 -0.99 19.39
N LEU A 64 -8.46 -0.91 19.82
CA LEU A 64 -7.64 -2.09 20.14
C LEU A 64 -8.01 -2.70 21.50
N ALA A 65 -8.56 -1.91 22.42
CA ALA A 65 -9.04 -2.40 23.71
C ALA A 65 -10.34 -3.22 23.60
N SER A 66 -11.13 -3.03 22.53
CA SER A 66 -12.31 -3.84 22.22
C SER A 66 -11.94 -5.03 21.32
N LYS A 67 -11.24 -6.01 21.90
CA LYS A 67 -10.90 -7.26 21.21
C LYS A 67 -12.13 -8.16 21.18
N ASP A 68 -12.88 -8.15 20.07
CA ASP A 68 -13.66 -9.30 19.53
C ASP A 68 -14.45 -8.88 18.26
N ALA A 69 -13.92 -9.19 17.08
CA ALA A 69 -14.66 -9.58 15.87
C ALA A 69 -13.66 -9.74 14.70
N GLY A 70 -13.55 -10.96 14.19
CA GLY A 70 -12.81 -11.24 12.96
C GLY A 70 -13.40 -10.50 11.76
N ALA A 71 -12.57 -9.72 11.07
CA ALA A 71 -12.76 -9.27 9.70
C ALA A 71 -11.38 -9.07 9.05
N PRO A 72 -11.21 -9.39 7.76
CA PRO A 72 -9.89 -9.52 7.14
C PRO A 72 -9.17 -8.18 7.02
N ARG A 73 -7.84 -8.29 6.91
CA ARG A 73 -6.85 -7.23 6.69
C ARG A 73 -7.41 -6.06 5.87
N GLY A 74 -7.85 -5.02 6.57
CA GLY A 74 -8.22 -3.74 5.98
C GLY A 74 -6.96 -3.03 5.52
N VAL A 75 -6.77 -2.99 4.20
CA VAL A 75 -5.87 -2.05 3.55
C VAL A 75 -6.33 -0.65 3.94
N CYS A 76 -5.45 0.11 4.59
CA CYS A 76 -5.70 1.53 4.86
C CYS A 76 -5.84 2.27 3.50
N PRO A 77 -6.93 3.03 3.27
CA PRO A 77 -7.00 3.91 2.11
C PRO A 77 -5.97 5.01 2.31
N LYS A 78 -4.81 4.87 1.65
CA LYS A 78 -3.69 5.81 1.73
C LYS A 78 -4.20 7.21 1.39
N ALA A 79 -4.18 8.10 2.37
CA ALA A 79 -4.58 9.49 2.26
C ALA A 79 -3.54 10.28 1.45
N SER A 80 -3.77 10.38 0.15
CA SER A 80 -3.56 11.51 -0.76
C SER A 80 -3.49 10.91 -2.17
N LEU A 81 -4.53 11.13 -2.95
CA LEU A 81 -4.72 10.56 -4.29
C LEU A 81 -3.67 11.13 -5.26
N GLN A 82 -2.42 10.69 -5.18
CA GLN A 82 -1.54 10.63 -6.36
C GLN A 82 -1.80 9.31 -7.09
N LEU A 83 -3.09 9.05 -7.35
CA LEU A 83 -3.50 7.95 -8.20
C LEU A 83 -2.94 8.23 -9.59
N THR A 84 -1.90 7.47 -9.91
CA THR A 84 -1.29 7.50 -11.21
C THR A 84 -2.17 6.64 -12.11
N GLN A 85 -2.70 7.24 -13.17
CA GLN A 85 -3.44 6.49 -14.17
C GLN A 85 -2.44 5.73 -15.04
N ILE A 86 -2.65 4.44 -15.21
CA ILE A 86 -1.91 3.60 -16.15
C ILE A 86 -2.88 2.82 -17.03
N PHE A 87 -2.41 2.39 -18.19
CA PHE A 87 -3.19 1.62 -19.14
C PHE A 87 -2.76 0.17 -19.13
N VAL A 88 -3.69 -0.75 -18.96
CA VAL A 88 -3.43 -2.19 -19.07
C VAL A 88 -4.05 -2.69 -20.35
N ARG A 89 -3.20 -3.12 -21.30
CA ARG A 89 -3.65 -3.67 -22.58
C ARG A 89 -3.63 -5.20 -22.51
N THR A 90 -4.79 -5.81 -22.73
CA THR A 90 -4.92 -7.27 -22.74
C THR A 90 -4.67 -7.85 -24.13
N MET A 91 -4.55 -9.18 -24.21
CA MET A 91 -4.42 -9.92 -25.48
C MET A 91 -5.64 -9.78 -26.42
N THR A 92 -6.78 -9.31 -25.91
CA THR A 92 -8.01 -9.11 -26.68
C THR A 92 -8.13 -7.65 -27.17
N ASP A 93 -7.02 -6.92 -27.20
CA ASP A 93 -6.96 -5.47 -27.50
C ASP A 93 -7.86 -4.58 -26.62
N LEU A 94 -8.28 -5.09 -25.45
CA LEU A 94 -9.00 -4.29 -24.47
C LEU A 94 -7.99 -3.45 -23.68
N THR A 95 -8.22 -2.14 -23.64
CA THR A 95 -7.44 -1.22 -22.80
C THR A 95 -8.23 -0.90 -21.56
N ILE A 96 -7.67 -1.20 -20.39
CA ILE A 96 -8.28 -0.96 -19.09
C ILE A 96 -7.54 0.19 -18.42
N ASN A 97 -8.30 1.15 -17.91
CA ASN A 97 -7.75 2.28 -17.16
C ASN A 97 -7.64 1.86 -15.70
N ALA A 98 -6.41 1.70 -15.20
CA ALA A 98 -6.14 1.35 -13.82
C ALA A 98 -5.63 2.58 -13.07
N HIS A 99 -6.28 2.93 -11.96
CA HIS A 99 -5.83 3.97 -11.05
C HIS A 99 -5.07 3.32 -9.91
N VAL A 100 -3.75 3.48 -9.89
CA VAL A 100 -2.87 2.87 -8.88
C VAL A 100 -1.88 3.87 -8.32
N ASP A 101 -1.42 3.60 -7.10
CA ASP A 101 -0.37 4.37 -6.46
C ASP A 101 1.01 3.79 -6.84
N LEU A 102 2.03 4.62 -7.07
CA LEU A 102 3.38 4.15 -7.38
C LEU A 102 4.01 3.33 -6.23
N TYR A 103 3.56 3.56 -5.00
CA TYR A 103 3.92 2.82 -3.79
C TYR A 103 3.03 1.58 -3.56
N SER A 104 2.12 1.25 -4.47
CA SER A 104 1.39 -0.01 -4.45
C SER A 104 2.22 -1.13 -5.06
N THR A 105 1.93 -2.35 -4.64
CA THR A 105 2.59 -3.54 -5.16
C THR A 105 1.97 -3.96 -6.49
N VAL A 106 2.71 -4.75 -7.26
CA VAL A 106 2.18 -5.38 -8.49
C VAL A 106 1.02 -6.33 -8.15
N ALA A 107 1.03 -6.97 -6.97
CA ALA A 107 -0.07 -7.80 -6.51
C ALA A 107 -1.39 -7.02 -6.42
N ASP A 108 -1.34 -5.78 -5.91
CA ASP A 108 -2.51 -4.88 -5.83
C ASP A 108 -3.04 -4.53 -7.23
N LEU A 109 -2.14 -4.25 -8.18
CA LEU A 109 -2.53 -3.99 -9.58
C LEU A 109 -3.22 -5.20 -10.21
N LYS A 110 -2.69 -6.42 -10.00
CA LYS A 110 -3.32 -7.66 -10.48
C LYS A 110 -4.68 -7.91 -9.83
N ALA A 111 -4.85 -7.53 -8.56
CA ALA A 111 -6.14 -7.62 -7.89
C ALA A 111 -7.16 -6.69 -8.56
N LEU A 112 -6.79 -5.44 -8.83
CA LEU A 112 -7.65 -4.49 -9.52
C LEU A 112 -8.03 -4.97 -10.94
N ILE A 113 -7.07 -5.52 -11.68
CA ILE A 113 -7.33 -6.11 -13.00
C ILE A 113 -8.26 -7.33 -12.90
N ARG A 114 -8.10 -8.18 -11.87
CA ARG A 114 -8.99 -9.34 -11.65
C ARG A 114 -10.41 -8.87 -11.40
N ASP A 115 -10.59 -7.82 -10.62
CA ASP A 115 -11.93 -7.33 -10.28
C ASP A 115 -12.66 -6.76 -11.51
N ILE A 116 -11.93 -6.28 -12.53
CA ILE A 116 -12.48 -5.78 -13.81
C ILE A 116 -12.67 -6.92 -14.84
N THR A 117 -11.68 -7.81 -14.97
CA THR A 117 -11.63 -8.83 -16.04
C THR A 117 -12.14 -10.20 -15.63
N GLY A 118 -12.25 -10.46 -14.33
CA GLY A 118 -12.53 -11.78 -13.75
C GLY A 118 -11.36 -12.76 -13.79
N VAL A 119 -10.21 -12.42 -14.38
CA VAL A 119 -9.07 -13.34 -14.52
C VAL A 119 -8.30 -13.43 -13.19
N PRO A 120 -8.09 -14.62 -12.60
CA PRO A 120 -7.39 -14.75 -11.33
C PRO A 120 -5.93 -14.29 -11.43
N SER A 121 -5.43 -13.60 -10.41
CA SER A 121 -4.10 -12.97 -10.38
C SER A 121 -2.93 -13.93 -10.67
N SER A 122 -3.09 -15.22 -10.34
CA SER A 122 -2.12 -16.28 -10.65
C SER A 122 -1.99 -16.59 -12.15
N GLN A 123 -3.04 -16.32 -12.93
CA GLN A 123 -3.06 -16.49 -14.38
C GLN A 123 -2.66 -15.21 -15.12
N GLN A 124 -2.56 -14.08 -14.42
CA GLN A 124 -2.16 -12.81 -15.02
C GLN A 124 -0.64 -12.70 -15.10
N ARG A 125 -0.10 -12.53 -16.31
CA ARG A 125 1.29 -12.15 -16.56
C ARG A 125 1.33 -10.70 -17.02
N LEU A 126 1.81 -9.81 -16.17
CA LEU A 126 2.02 -8.40 -16.52
C LEU A 126 3.45 -8.20 -17.04
N ILE A 127 3.57 -7.49 -18.15
CA ILE A 127 4.84 -7.18 -18.81
C ILE A 127 4.92 -5.67 -19.04
N TYR A 128 6.02 -5.08 -18.63
CA TYR A 128 6.31 -3.66 -18.80
C TYR A 128 7.75 -3.47 -19.26
N CYS A 129 7.98 -2.67 -20.31
CA CYS A 129 9.30 -2.49 -20.95
C CYS A 129 10.05 -3.81 -21.24
N GLY A 130 9.32 -4.86 -21.66
CA GLY A 130 9.90 -6.19 -21.93
C GLY A 130 10.28 -7.01 -20.69
N LYS A 131 10.03 -6.50 -19.46
CA LYS A 131 10.25 -7.21 -18.20
C LYS A 131 8.93 -7.70 -17.62
N GLN A 132 8.92 -8.94 -17.14
CA GLN A 132 7.78 -9.45 -16.37
C GLN A 132 7.77 -8.80 -14.99
N LEU A 133 6.59 -8.32 -14.57
CA LEU A 133 6.41 -7.76 -13.23
C LEU A 133 6.25 -8.87 -12.18
N GLU A 134 6.90 -8.66 -11.05
CA GLU A 134 6.86 -9.53 -9.86
C GLU A 134 5.92 -8.98 -8.80
N ASP A 135 5.12 -9.86 -8.19
CA ASP A 135 4.05 -9.52 -7.25
C ASP A 135 4.52 -8.77 -5.99
N GLU A 136 5.69 -9.15 -5.46
CA GLU A 136 6.25 -8.61 -4.21
C GLU A 136 6.94 -7.26 -4.39
N ARG A 137 6.96 -6.71 -5.61
CA ARG A 137 7.72 -5.52 -5.94
C ARG A 137 6.77 -4.34 -6.24
N ASP A 138 7.17 -3.14 -5.81
CA ASP A 138 6.40 -1.91 -6.02
C ASP A 138 6.46 -1.41 -7.47
N LEU A 139 5.40 -0.75 -7.93
CA LEU A 139 5.33 -0.18 -9.29
C LEU A 139 6.42 0.89 -9.53
N ARG A 140 6.74 1.69 -8.51
CA ARG A 140 7.82 2.70 -8.56
C ARG A 140 9.18 2.11 -8.92
N SER A 141 9.47 0.89 -8.47
CA SER A 141 10.78 0.26 -8.69
C SER A 141 11.05 -0.05 -10.18
N TYR A 142 9.98 -0.18 -10.98
CA TYR A 142 10.04 -0.33 -12.42
C TYR A 142 10.11 1.01 -13.16
N ALA A 143 10.21 2.13 -12.43
CA ALA A 143 10.16 3.48 -12.98
C ALA A 143 8.92 3.75 -13.84
N MET A 144 7.78 3.15 -13.45
CA MET A 144 6.49 3.36 -14.10
C MET A 144 6.02 4.81 -13.90
N LYS A 145 5.47 5.41 -14.95
CA LYS A 145 4.97 6.78 -15.01
C LYS A 145 3.46 6.81 -15.25
N ALA A 146 2.88 7.99 -15.09
CA ALA A 146 1.51 8.25 -15.50
C ALA A 146 1.36 8.04 -17.01
N ASN A 147 0.24 7.42 -17.39
CA ASN A 147 -0.16 7.09 -18.76
C ASN A 147 0.72 6.04 -19.45
N ASP A 148 1.56 5.31 -18.71
CA ASP A 148 2.29 4.19 -19.27
C ASP A 148 1.35 3.00 -19.56
N THR A 149 1.74 2.19 -20.55
CA THR A 149 0.99 0.99 -20.94
C THR A 149 1.69 -0.28 -20.46
N VAL A 150 0.95 -1.12 -19.74
CA VAL A 150 1.36 -2.45 -19.28
C VAL A 150 0.64 -3.50 -20.12
N HIS A 151 1.37 -4.47 -20.64
CA HIS A 151 0.78 -5.57 -21.39
C HIS A 151 0.42 -6.72 -20.45
N MET A 152 -0.85 -7.13 -20.47
CA MET A 152 -1.35 -8.28 -19.74
C MET A 152 -1.53 -9.48 -20.67
N ILE A 153 -0.87 -10.58 -20.34
CA ILE A 153 -1.04 -11.89 -20.98
C ILE A 153 -1.73 -12.83 -20.02
N VAL A 154 -2.82 -13.46 -20.46
CA VAL A 154 -3.48 -14.53 -19.70
C VAL A 154 -2.73 -15.84 -19.96
N ARG A 155 -2.27 -16.49 -18.90
CA ARG A 155 -1.83 -17.88 -18.95
C ARG A 155 -3.06 -18.77 -18.80
N LEU A 156 -3.54 -19.34 -19.91
CA LEU A 156 -4.56 -20.38 -19.86
C LEU A 156 -3.95 -21.62 -19.19
N ARG A 157 -4.50 -22.02 -18.03
CA ARG A 157 -4.40 -23.42 -17.58
C ARG A 157 -5.62 -24.12 -18.16
N GLY A 158 -5.40 -25.09 -19.03
CA GLY A 158 -6.47 -25.95 -19.53
C GLY A 158 -7.07 -26.78 -18.39
N GLY A 159 -8.40 -26.75 -18.29
CA GLY A 159 -9.22 -27.86 -17.80
C GLY A 159 -9.51 -27.93 -16.30
N CYS A 160 -10.77 -27.68 -15.95
CA CYS A 160 -11.63 -28.72 -15.38
C CYS A 160 -13.04 -28.56 -15.97
#